data_AF-A0A673VCL8-F1
#
_entry.id   AF-A0A673VCL8-F1
#
_cell.length_a   1.000
_cell.length_b   1.000
_cell.length_c   1.000
_cell.angle_alpha   90.00
_cell.angle_beta   90.00
_cell.angle_gamma   90.00
#
_symmetry.space_group_name_H-M   'P 1'
#
loop_
_entity.id
_entity.type
_entity.pdbx_description
1 polymer ?
#
loop_
_entity_poly.entity_id
_entity_poly.type
_entity_poly.pdbx_seq_one_letter_code
_entity_poly.pdbx_strand_id
1 'polypeptide(L)' 'MLKEDCASELRVHLARSLPLPSSANRPRIDLIVFVVNLHSKYSLRNVEESLHHVDATFFLGKAAFLATGDRFS' A
#
# COMPACT_ATOMS: atom_id res chain seq x y z
N MET A 1 -18.99 -0.24 33.76
CA MET A 1 -17.84 -0.67 32.95
C MET A 1 -18.35 -0.91 31.54
N LEU A 2 -18.11 0.03 30.61
CA LEU A 2 -18.46 -0.17 29.21
C LEU A 2 -17.42 -1.13 28.63
N LYS A 3 -17.88 -2.31 28.20
CA LYS A 3 -17.04 -3.29 27.52
C LYS A 3 -16.84 -2.76 26.10
N GLU A 4 -15.70 -2.15 25.83
CA GLU A 4 -15.35 -1.75 24.46
C GLU A 4 -15.12 -3.03 23.65
N ASP A 5 -16.12 -3.41 22.85
CA ASP A 5 -15.92 -4.33 21.73
C ASP A 5 -15.09 -3.58 20.69
N CYS A 6 -13.76 -3.57 20.86
CA CYS A 6 -12.83 -3.14 19.82
C CYS A 6 -12.74 -4.22 18.73
N ALA A 7 -13.85 -4.53 18.07
CA ALA A 7 -13.85 -5.32 16.84
C ALA A 7 -13.38 -4.45 15.67
N SER A 8 -12.12 -4.00 15.72
CA SER A 8 -11.48 -3.33 14.58
C SER A 8 -11.12 -4.40 13.55
N GLU A 9 -12.00 -4.64 12.58
CA GLU A 9 -11.75 -5.57 11.49
C GLU A 9 -10.66 -5.02 10.57
N LEU A 10 -9.48 -5.67 10.56
CA LEU A 10 -8.40 -5.34 9.65
C LEU A 10 -8.53 -6.17 8.37
N ARG A 11 -8.77 -5.49 7.23
CA ARG A 11 -8.78 -6.12 5.90
C ARG A 11 -7.51 -5.78 5.15
N VAL A 12 -6.84 -6.80 4.63
CA VAL A 12 -5.62 -6.66 3.84
C VAL A 12 -5.90 -7.04 2.40
N HIS A 13 -5.56 -6.14 1.47
CA HIS A 13 -5.67 -6.36 0.03
C HIS A 13 -4.28 -6.27 -0.59
N LEU A 14 -3.96 -7.20 -1.50
CA LEU A 14 -2.69 -7.23 -2.22
C LEU A 14 -2.91 -6.87 -3.68
N ALA A 15 -2.02 -6.06 -4.21
CA ALA A 15 -1.98 -5.70 -5.63
C ALA A 15 -0.53 -5.74 -6.12
N ARG A 16 -0.34 -6.09 -7.40
CA ARG A 16 0.99 -6.11 -8.03
C ARG A 16 1.41 -4.72 -8.51
N SER A 17 0.46 -3.90 -8.94
CA SER A 17 0.68 -2.56 -9.49
C SER A 17 -0.61 -1.75 -9.42
N LEU A 18 -0.50 -0.45 -9.68
CA LEU A 18 -1.63 0.47 -9.87
C LEU A 18 -1.64 0.99 -11.32
N PRO A 19 -2.82 1.35 -11.87
CA PRO A 19 -4.13 1.38 -11.21
C PRO A 19 -4.74 -0.02 -11.04
N LEU A 20 -5.60 -0.17 -10.03
CA LEU A 20 -6.39 -1.40 -9.88
C LEU A 20 -7.38 -1.55 -11.04
N PRO A 21 -7.63 -2.78 -11.53
CA PRO A 21 -8.64 -3.01 -12.56
C PRO A 21 -10.01 -2.55 -12.05
N SER A 22 -10.84 -2.03 -12.95
CA SER A 22 -12.19 -1.55 -12.61
C SER A 22 -13.06 -2.72 -12.14
N SER A 23 -13.27 -2.82 -10.83
CA SER A 23 -14.22 -3.77 -10.24
C SER A 23 -15.43 -3.02 -9.69
N ALA A 24 -16.62 -3.62 -9.82
CA ALA A 24 -17.87 -3.02 -9.37
C ALA A 24 -17.96 -2.80 -7.85
N ASN A 25 -17.06 -3.42 -7.07
CA ASN A 25 -17.04 -3.31 -5.61
C ASN A 25 -15.62 -3.01 -5.13
N ARG A 26 -15.22 -1.73 -5.20
CA ARG A 26 -13.90 -1.28 -4.74
C ARG A 26 -13.94 -1.11 -3.22
N PRO A 27 -13.18 -1.89 -2.44
CA PRO A 27 -13.12 -1.70 -1.00
C PRO A 27 -12.52 -0.33 -0.68
N ARG A 28 -12.95 0.27 0.43
CA ARG A 28 -12.30 1.46 0.97
C ARG A 28 -10.89 1.10 1.41
N ILE A 29 -9.91 1.91 0.99
CA ILE A 29 -8.50 1.73 1.35
C ILE A 29 -8.11 2.87 2.29
N ASP A 30 -7.69 2.53 3.49
CA ASP A 30 -7.29 3.52 4.50
C ASP A 30 -5.77 3.75 4.57
N LEU A 31 -4.97 2.79 4.09
CA LEU A 31 -3.51 2.84 4.03
C LEU A 31 -3.01 2.08 2.80
N ILE A 32 -2.01 2.63 2.11
CA ILE A 32 -1.27 1.96 1.03
C ILE A 32 0.17 1.75 1.49
N VAL A 33 0.68 0.53 1.35
CA VAL A 33 2.09 0.21 1.61
C VAL A 33 2.76 -0.25 0.32
N PHE A 34 3.72 0.52 -0.16
CA PHE A 34 4.55 0.17 -1.31
C PHE A 34 5.75 -0.65 -0.84
N VAL A 35 5.72 -1.95 -1.14
CA VAL A 35 6.86 -2.84 -0.88
C VAL A 35 7.85 -2.70 -2.02
N VAL A 36 9.05 -2.21 -1.71
CA VAL A 36 10.12 -1.98 -2.69
C VAL A 36 11.22 -3.01 -2.45
N ASN A 37 11.46 -3.90 -3.42
CA ASN A 37 12.62 -4.79 -3.39
C ASN A 37 13.82 -4.09 -4.05
N LEU A 38 14.80 -3.72 -3.24
CA LEU A 38 15.97 -2.95 -3.68
C LEU A 38 16.93 -3.75 -4.58
N HIS A 39 16.84 -5.09 -4.58
CA HIS A 39 17.60 -5.93 -5.51
C HIS A 39 16.96 -6.02 -6.91
N SER A 40 15.74 -5.49 -7.09
CA SER A 40 14.99 -5.59 -8.35
C SER A 40 14.69 -4.21 -8.91
N LYS A 41 15.37 -3.84 -10.00
CA LYS A 41 15.07 -2.62 -10.76
C LYS A 41 13.62 -2.57 -11.24
N TYR A 42 13.06 -3.74 -11.58
CA TYR A 42 11.65 -3.84 -11.96
C TYR A 42 10.72 -3.47 -10.80
N SER A 43 11.04 -3.90 -9.57
CA SER A 43 10.25 -3.54 -8.39
C SER A 43 10.25 -2.02 -8.16
N LEU A 44 11.40 -1.36 -8.31
CA LEU A 44 11.50 0.09 -8.16
C LEU A 44 10.66 0.81 -9.22
N ARG A 45 10.87 0.48 -10.50
CA ARG A 45 10.13 1.08 -11.61
C ARG A 45 8.62 0.88 -11.50
N ASN A 46 8.18 -0.31 -11.10
CA ASN A 46 6.76 -0.59 -10.92
C ASN A 46 6.14 0.27 -9.80
N VAL A 47 6.90 0.54 -8.73
CA VAL A 47 6.46 1.45 -7.66
C VAL A 47 6.41 2.89 -8.16
N GLU A 48 7.43 3.35 -8.90
CA GLU A 48 7.43 4.68 -9.54
C GLU A 48 6.20 4.88 -10.43
N GLU A 49 5.94 3.94 -11.35
CA GLU A 49 4.76 3.99 -12.24
C GLU A 49 3.43 3.95 -11.44
N SER A 50 3.37 3.13 -10.38
CA SER A 50 2.16 3.01 -9.55
C SER A 50 1.85 4.28 -8.75
N LEU A 51 2.85 5.05 -8.33
CA LEU A 51 2.68 6.28 -7.54
C LEU A 51 1.93 7.36 -8.31
N HIS A 52 2.07 7.41 -9.64
CA HIS A 52 1.35 8.37 -10.49
C HIS A 52 -0.17 8.19 -10.49
N HIS A 53 -0.66 7.02 -10.06
CA HIS A 53 -2.08 6.69 -9.99
C HIS A 53 -2.67 6.84 -8.58
N VAL A 54 -1.86 7.32 -7.61
CA VAL A 54 -2.30 7.55 -6.23
C VAL A 54 -2.74 8.99 -6.06
N ASP A 55 -3.90 9.19 -5.47
CA ASP A 55 -4.38 10.51 -5.10
C ASP A 55 -3.47 11.15 -4.04
N ALA A 56 -3.13 12.44 -4.22
CA ALA A 56 -2.18 13.15 -3.36
C ALA A 56 -2.56 13.12 -1.87
N THR A 57 -3.84 13.01 -1.55
CA THR A 57 -4.34 12.91 -0.17
C THR A 57 -3.84 11.66 0.56
N PHE A 58 -3.47 10.60 -0.16
CA PHE A 58 -2.87 9.42 0.47
C PHE A 58 -1.47 9.69 1.01
N PHE A 59 -0.70 10.60 0.41
CA PHE A 59 0.64 10.95 0.91
C PHE A 59 0.63 11.77 2.21
N LEU A 60 -0.54 12.21 2.66
CA LEU A 60 -0.75 12.87 3.95
C LEU A 60 -0.90 11.84 5.09
N GLY A 61 0.02 10.87 5.16
CA GLY A 61 0.07 9.86 6.23
C GLY A 61 -0.70 8.56 5.98
N LYS A 62 -1.27 8.36 4.79
CA LYS A 62 -1.95 7.11 4.37
C LYS A 62 -1.18 6.33 3.30
N ALA A 63 0.09 6.68 3.07
CA ALA A 63 1.01 5.97 2.20
C ALA A 63 2.32 5.74 2.93
N ALA A 64 2.85 4.52 2.84
CA ALA A 64 4.12 4.15 3.44
C ALA A 64 4.97 3.34 2.44
N PHE A 65 6.28 3.38 2.62
CA PHE A 65 7.24 2.58 1.85
C PHE A 65 7.88 1.54 2.77
N LEU A 66 7.90 0.29 2.31
CA LEU A 66 8.63 -0.79 2.96
C LEU A 66 9.74 -1.24 2.02
N ALA A 67 10.95 -0.73 2.24
CA ALA A 67 12.12 -1.17 1.51
C ALA A 67 12.61 -2.52 2.06
N THR A 68 12.90 -3.46 1.17
CA THR A 68 13.40 -4.79 1.50
C THR A 68 14.67 -5.08 0.69
N GLY A 69 15.57 -5.87 1.28
CA GLY A 69 16.83 -6.24 0.64
C GLY A 69 18.00 -5.32 0.97
N ASP A 70 17.81 -4.25 1.73
CA ASP A 70 18.93 -3.51 2.30
C ASP A 70 19.61 -4.38 3.37
N ARG A 71 20.87 -4.76 3.13
CA ARG A 71 21.68 -5.37 4.19
C ARG A 71 22.30 -4.20 4.94
N PHE A 72 21.88 -3.97 6.18
CA PHE A 72 22.69 -3.18 7.11
C PHE A 72 24.01 -3.95 7.31
N SER A 73 25.05 -3.55 6.58
CA SER A 73 26.43 -3.98 6.77
C SER A 73 27.17 -3.00 7.67
#